data_AF-A0A8H7QFJ1-F1
#
_entry.id   AF-A0A8H7QFJ1-F1
#
_cell.length_a   1.000
_cell.length_b   1.000
_cell.length_c   1.000
_cell.angle_alpha   90.00
_cell.angle_beta   90.00
_cell.angle_gamma   90.00
#
_symmetry.space_group_name_H-M   'P 1'
#
loop_
_entity.id
_entity.type
_entity.pdbx_description
1 polymer ?
#
loop_
_entity_poly.entity_id
_entity_poly.type
_entity_poly.pdbx_seq_one_letter_code
_entity_poly.pdbx_strand_id
1 'polypeptide(L)'
;MQPSTSLRAIHKPLIRFLGPRVNLWKDAPQHTGPHPLTPPNLVKHVAEASKAAPAKSTASVSTPASSQQQGVIEFGQLATKYKRAPISEAEMEAIESGGATYII
;
A
#
# COMPACT_ATOMS: atom_id res chain seq x y z
N MET A 1 44.86 7.80 12.06
CA MET A 1 43.81 7.10 11.30
C MET A 1 43.79 7.66 9.89
N GLN A 2 43.97 6.83 8.86
CA GLN A 2 43.94 7.26 7.46
C GLN A 2 42.52 7.02 6.89
N PRO A 3 41.87 8.00 6.26
CA PRO A 3 40.57 7.79 5.65
C PRO A 3 40.72 7.00 4.34
N SER A 4 40.03 5.86 4.21
CA SER A 4 40.00 5.12 2.96
C SER A 4 39.08 5.82 1.96
N THR A 5 39.61 6.26 0.83
CA THR A 5 38.82 6.75 -0.30
C THR A 5 38.23 5.56 -1.06
N SER A 6 36.95 5.27 -0.83
CA SER A 6 36.22 4.24 -1.57
C SER A 6 36.03 4.64 -3.03
N LEU A 7 36.59 3.88 -3.97
CA LEU A 7 36.41 4.03 -5.42
C LEU A 7 34.99 3.60 -5.84
N ARG A 8 33.97 4.43 -5.58
CA ARG A 8 32.57 4.18 -6.00
C ARG A 8 32.29 4.49 -7.48
N ALA A 9 33.30 4.49 -8.34
CA ALA A 9 33.21 5.09 -9.68
C ALA A 9 33.21 4.08 -10.86
N ILE A 10 32.97 2.78 -10.63
CA ILE A 10 32.96 1.78 -11.72
C ILE A 10 31.52 1.34 -12.06
N HIS A 11 30.58 1.36 -11.11
CA HIS A 11 29.23 0.83 -11.32
C HIS A 11 28.26 1.91 -11.82
N LYS A 12 27.76 1.76 -13.05
CA LYS A 12 26.65 2.57 -13.55
C LYS A 12 25.34 2.10 -12.90
N PRO A 13 24.60 2.95 -12.17
CA PRO A 13 23.34 2.54 -11.58
C PRO A 13 22.33 2.20 -12.68
N LEU A 14 21.64 1.06 -12.52
CA LEU A 14 20.59 0.63 -13.45
C LEU A 14 19.38 1.58 -13.44
N ILE A 15 19.13 2.25 -12.31
CA ILE A 15 18.04 3.21 -12.15
C ILE A 15 18.63 4.63 -12.19
N ARG A 16 18.11 5.45 -13.10
CA ARG A 16 18.44 6.88 -13.18
C ARG A 16 17.29 7.69 -12.59
N PHE A 17 17.59 8.52 -11.61
CA PHE A 17 16.63 9.48 -11.10
C PHE A 17 16.52 10.63 -12.10
N LEU A 18 15.42 10.66 -12.86
CA LEU A 18 15.16 11.67 -13.88
C LEU A 18 14.53 12.97 -13.34
N GLY A 19 14.47 13.13 -12.00
CA GLY A 19 13.85 14.28 -11.35
C GLY A 19 12.32 14.17 -11.21
N PRO A 20 11.64 15.28 -10.85
CA PRO A 20 10.19 15.30 -10.63
C PRO A 20 9.40 14.87 -11.87
N ARG A 21 8.36 14.04 -11.70
CA ARG A 21 7.52 13.52 -12.80
C ARG A 21 6.84 14.63 -13.62
N VAL A 22 6.59 15.79 -13.02
CA VAL A 22 6.02 16.97 -13.68
C VAL A 22 6.86 17.42 -14.88
N ASN A 23 8.19 17.23 -14.81
CA ASN A 23 9.09 17.63 -15.89
C ASN A 23 9.21 16.57 -16.99
N LEU A 24 8.77 15.34 -16.72
CA LEU A 24 8.81 14.20 -17.65
C LEU A 24 7.52 14.09 -18.46
N TRP A 25 6.39 14.44 -17.85
CA TRP A 25 5.09 14.45 -18.52
C TRP A 25 4.83 15.83 -19.11
N LYS A 26 5.45 16.07 -20.28
CA LYS A 26 5.25 17.32 -21.05
C LYS A 26 3.90 17.32 -21.77
N ASP A 27 3.41 16.14 -22.14
CA ASP A 27 2.13 15.98 -22.81
C ASP A 27 1.04 15.72 -21.77
N ALA A 28 -0.12 16.35 -21.96
CA ALA A 28 -1.31 16.05 -21.18
C ALA A 28 -1.60 14.54 -21.25
N PRO A 29 -2.22 13.94 -20.22
CA PRO A 29 -2.62 12.54 -20.27
C PRO A 29 -3.33 12.22 -21.58
N GLN A 30 -2.96 11.12 -22.25
CA GLN A 30 -3.47 10.75 -23.59
C GLN A 30 -5.01 10.72 -23.69
N HIS A 31 -5.69 10.61 -22.55
CA HIS A 31 -7.10 10.93 -22.42
C HIS A 31 -7.40 11.45 -21.02
N THR A 32 -8.44 12.27 -20.91
CA THR A 32 -9.06 12.66 -19.64
C THR A 32 -10.49 12.14 -19.64
N GLY A 33 -10.79 11.16 -18.79
CA GLY A 33 -12.12 10.53 -18.70
C GLY A 33 -12.08 9.01 -18.82
N PRO A 34 -13.23 8.35 -18.96
CA PRO A 34 -13.30 6.91 -19.19
C PRO A 34 -12.54 6.51 -20.46
N HIS A 35 -11.90 5.34 -20.42
CA HIS A 35 -11.15 4.81 -21.55
C HIS A 35 -12.11 4.54 -22.72
N PRO A 36 -11.70 4.75 -24.00
CA PRO A 36 -12.57 4.49 -25.15
C PRO A 36 -13.01 3.02 -25.26
N LEU A 37 -12.24 2.08 -24.71
CA LEU A 37 -12.59 0.65 -24.63
C LEU A 37 -13.42 0.28 -23.39
N THR A 38 -13.85 1.25 -22.59
CA THR A 38 -14.70 0.97 -21.43
C THR A 38 -16.10 0.55 -21.91
N PRO A 39 -16.64 -0.59 -21.44
CA PRO A 39 -17.96 -1.04 -21.86
C PRO A 39 -19.05 -0.05 -21.41
N PRO A 40 -20.06 0.22 -22.26
CA PRO A 40 -21.02 1.32 -22.06
C PRO A 40 -21.95 1.16 -20.85
N ASN A 41 -22.03 -0.04 -20.23
CA ASN A 41 -22.93 -0.32 -19.10
C ASN A 41 -22.20 -0.55 -17.77
N LEU A 42 -20.94 -0.13 -17.64
CA LEU A 42 -20.15 -0.40 -16.43
C LEU A 42 -20.77 0.23 -15.16
N VAL A 43 -21.38 1.41 -15.28
CA VAL A 43 -22.05 2.14 -14.19
C VAL A 43 -23.20 1.34 -13.54
N LYS A 44 -23.84 0.43 -14.30
CA LYS A 44 -24.96 -0.37 -13.78
C LYS A 44 -24.51 -1.59 -12.98
N HIS A 45 -23.29 -2.07 -13.22
CA HIS A 45 -22.80 -3.35 -12.70
C HIS A 45 -21.65 -3.20 -11.69
N VAL A 46 -21.03 -2.02 -11.62
CA VAL A 46 -19.94 -1.73 -10.70
C VAL A 46 -20.33 -0.49 -9.91
N ALA A 47 -20.29 -0.60 -8.57
CA ALA A 47 -20.55 0.53 -7.69
C ALA A 47 -19.55 1.66 -7.97
N GLU A 48 -20.05 2.85 -8.29
CA GLU A 48 -19.22 4.04 -8.44
C GLU A 48 -18.56 4.37 -7.09
N ALA A 49 -17.22 4.50 -7.09
CA ALA A 49 -16.51 4.99 -5.93
C ALA A 49 -17.00 6.41 -5.64
N SER A 50 -17.60 6.61 -4.47
CA SER A 50 -18.05 7.93 -4.02
C SER A 50 -16.88 8.91 -4.10
N LYS A 51 -17.10 10.01 -4.83
CA LYS A 51 -16.12 11.09 -5.03
C LYS A 51 -15.78 11.70 -3.67
N ALA A 52 -14.79 11.13 -2.98
CA ALA A 52 -14.35 11.59 -1.68
C ALA A 52 -13.75 12.99 -1.82
N ALA A 53 -14.43 13.96 -1.21
CA ALA A 53 -13.86 15.23 -0.81
C ALA A 53 -12.54 15.00 -0.03
N PRO A 54 -11.59 15.95 -0.03
CA PRO A 54 -10.29 15.75 0.60
C PRO A 54 -10.47 15.37 2.08
N ALA A 55 -9.94 14.20 2.45
CA ALA A 55 -10.07 13.62 3.77
C ALA A 55 -9.41 14.53 4.83
N LYS A 56 -10.22 15.29 5.55
CA LYS A 56 -9.84 15.89 6.84
C LYS A 56 -10.21 14.87 7.92
N SER A 57 -9.20 14.15 8.39
CA SER A 57 -9.32 13.15 9.44
C SER A 57 -9.64 13.80 10.79
N THR A 58 -10.90 13.75 11.19
CA THR A 58 -11.31 13.81 12.59
C THR A 58 -11.93 12.47 12.95
N ALA A 59 -11.21 11.71 13.76
CA ALA A 59 -11.69 10.47 14.35
C ALA A 59 -12.83 10.78 15.33
N SER A 60 -14.01 10.27 15.05
CA SER A 60 -15.10 10.17 16.03
C SER A 60 -15.47 8.71 16.15
N VAL A 61 -15.19 8.18 17.35
CA VAL A 61 -15.58 6.85 17.83
C VAL A 61 -17.11 6.75 17.81
N SER A 62 -17.64 5.74 17.15
CA SER A 62 -19.02 5.28 17.37
C SER A 62 -19.08 3.75 17.28
N THR A 63 -19.53 3.16 18.38
CA THR A 63 -19.89 1.74 18.60
C THR A 63 -20.73 1.15 17.46
N PRO A 64 -20.55 -0.14 17.09
CA PRO A 64 -21.26 -0.70 15.94
C PRO A 64 -22.68 -1.13 16.32
N ALA A 65 -23.67 -0.41 15.79
CA ALA A 65 -25.00 -0.94 15.60
C ALA A 65 -25.00 -1.80 14.33
N SER A 66 -25.31 -3.07 14.50
CA SER A 66 -25.52 -4.09 13.45
C SER A 66 -26.40 -3.55 12.32
N SER A 67 -25.80 -3.23 11.18
CA SER A 67 -26.48 -3.29 9.89
C SER A 67 -25.46 -3.58 8.80
N GLN A 68 -25.75 -4.62 8.03
CA GLN A 68 -24.92 -5.18 6.98
C GLN A 68 -24.68 -4.14 5.87
N GLN A 69 -23.57 -3.42 5.92
CA GLN A 69 -23.07 -2.66 4.77
C GLN A 69 -22.35 -3.65 3.84
N GLN A 70 -23.01 -4.07 2.75
CA GLN A 70 -22.54 -5.06 1.76
C GLN A 70 -21.22 -4.72 1.01
N GLY A 71 -20.43 -3.74 1.46
CA GLY A 71 -19.18 -3.34 0.80
C GLY A 71 -17.96 -3.16 1.70
N VAL A 72 -18.13 -3.10 3.02
CA VAL A 72 -17.02 -2.86 3.97
C VAL A 72 -16.93 -4.05 4.92
N ILE A 73 -15.92 -4.90 4.69
CA ILE A 73 -15.63 -6.02 5.57
C ILE A 73 -14.72 -5.49 6.68
N GLU A 74 -15.24 -5.42 7.91
CA GLU A 74 -14.40 -5.11 9.07
C GLU A 74 -13.43 -6.25 9.36
N PHE A 75 -12.25 -5.93 9.91
CA PHE A 75 -11.20 -6.90 10.22
C PHE A 75 -11.71 -8.05 11.13
N GLY A 76 -12.64 -7.77 12.04
CA GLY A 76 -13.27 -8.77 12.89
C GLY A 76 -14.03 -9.86 12.12
N GLN A 77 -14.62 -9.49 10.98
CA GLN A 77 -15.43 -10.34 10.10
C GLN A 77 -14.58 -11.21 9.15
N LEU A 78 -13.27 -11.00 9.10
CA LEU A 78 -12.37 -11.82 8.28
C LEU A 78 -12.27 -13.24 8.84
N ALA A 79 -12.22 -14.21 7.92
CA ALA A 79 -11.92 -15.60 8.26
C ALA A 79 -10.56 -15.72 8.96
N THR A 80 -10.40 -16.71 9.84
CA THR A 80 -9.18 -16.95 10.62
C THR A 80 -7.93 -17.11 9.75
N LYS A 81 -8.08 -17.67 8.54
CA LYS A 81 -6.99 -17.80 7.56
C LYS A 81 -6.39 -16.47 7.07
N TYR A 82 -7.11 -15.36 7.23
CA TYR A 82 -6.63 -14.02 6.86
C TYR A 82 -6.18 -13.20 8.07
N LYS A 83 -6.32 -13.74 9.29
CA LYS A 83 -5.83 -13.12 10.51
C LYS A 83 -4.41 -13.60 10.75
N ARG A 84 -3.54 -12.71 11.27
CA ARG A 84 -2.21 -13.13 11.72
C ARG A 84 -2.36 -14.10 12.89
N ALA A 85 -1.53 -15.13 12.91
CA ALA A 85 -1.42 -16.01 14.07
C ALA A 85 -0.94 -15.16 15.27
N PRO A 86 -1.53 -15.37 16.47
CA PRO A 86 -1.01 -14.75 17.68
C PRO A 86 0.39 -15.30 17.94
N ILE A 87 1.32 -14.40 18.28
CA ILE A 87 2.69 -14.80 18.61
C ILE A 87 2.71 -15.41 20.02
N SER A 88 3.36 -16.56 20.16
CA SER A 88 3.59 -17.21 21.44
C SER A 88 4.74 -16.54 22.21
N GLU A 89 4.77 -16.70 23.52
CA GLU A 89 5.84 -16.15 24.39
C GLU A 89 7.22 -16.68 23.98
N ALA A 90 7.30 -17.97 23.60
CA ALA A 90 8.53 -18.58 23.10
C ALA A 90 9.02 -17.95 21.78
N GLU A 91 8.10 -17.62 20.86
CA GLU A 91 8.45 -16.92 19.62
C GLU A 91 8.88 -15.47 19.89
N MET A 92 8.25 -14.81 20.87
CA MET A 92 8.62 -13.46 21.29
C MET A 92 10.05 -13.43 21.86
N GLU A 93 10.38 -14.36 22.76
CA GLU A 93 11.73 -14.52 23.31
C GLU A 93 12.76 -14.84 22.22
N ALA A 94 12.41 -15.70 21.24
CA ALA A 94 13.30 -16.03 20.12
C ALA A 94 13.60 -14.81 19.22
N ILE A 95 12.62 -13.91 19.03
CA ILE A 95 12.81 -12.66 18.28
C ILE A 95 13.66 -11.67 19.08
N GLU A 96 13.36 -11.49 20.37
CA GLU A 96 14.05 -10.55 21.25
C GLU A 96 15.50 -10.97 21.55
N SER A 97 15.76 -12.27 21.64
CA SER A 97 17.10 -12.83 21.80
C SER A 97 17.97 -12.78 20.52
N GLY A 98 17.44 -12.24 19.40
CA GLY A 98 18.19 -12.10 18.16
C GLY A 98 18.35 -13.40 17.36
N GLY A 99 17.47 -14.39 17.59
CA GLY A 99 17.52 -15.73 17.01
C GLY A 99 17.26 -15.83 15.50
N ALA A 100 17.11 -14.72 14.78
CA ALA A 100 16.89 -14.69 13.33
C ALA A 100 18.20 -14.71 12.50
N THR A 101 19.32 -15.14 13.07
CA THR A 101 20.64 -15.16 12.38
C THR A 101 21.05 -16.55 11.87
N TYR A 102 20.24 -17.60 12.08
CA TYR A 102 20.56 -18.96 11.61
C TYR A 102 19.42 -19.55 10.76
N ILE A 103 19.41 -19.21 9.47
CA ILE A 103 18.79 -20.03 8.42
C ILE A 103 19.75 -20.03 7.22
N ILE A 104 20.63 -21.03 7.17
CA ILE A 104 21.23 -21.60 5.96
C ILE A 104 20.76 -23.04 5.91
#